data_AF-A0A382PIC2-F1
#
_entry.id   AF-A0A382PIC2-F1
#
_cell.length_a   1.000
_cell.length_b   1.000
_cell.length_c   1.000
_cell.angle_alpha   90.00
_cell.angle_beta   90.00
_cell.angle_gamma   90.00
#
_symmetry.space_group_name_H-M   'P 1'
#
loop_
_entity.id
_entity.type
_entity.pdbx_description
1 polymer ?
#
loop_
_entity_poly.entity_id
_entity_poly.type
_entity_poly.pdbx_seq_one_letter_code
_entity_poly.pdbx_strand_id
1 'polypeptide(L)'
;MHLLPQAMLIVANRGTGKLGFASRLAGHLLCEADDELRPCQDCKSCSMKDSGHHPDLHLLTTEAANEAAVSFLGDHVHRYCDEGRPK
;
A
#
# COMPACT_ATOMS: atom_id res chain seq x y z
N MET A 1 -12.76 -3.46 -16.36
CA MET A 1 -12.88 -4.49 -15.29
C MET A 1 -11.58 -5.28 -15.23
N HIS A 2 -10.69 -4.92 -14.30
CA HIS A 2 -9.42 -5.64 -14.12
C HIS A 2 -9.69 -6.99 -13.44
N LEU A 3 -9.40 -8.11 -14.13
CA LEU A 3 -9.53 -9.48 -13.63
C LEU A 3 -8.34 -9.84 -12.72
N LEU A 4 -8.17 -9.13 -11.62
CA LEU A 4 -7.17 -9.48 -10.62
C LEU A 4 -7.77 -10.43 -9.57
N PRO A 5 -6.99 -11.43 -9.12
CA PRO A 5 -7.44 -12.28 -8.02
C PRO A 5 -7.55 -11.46 -6.73
N GLN A 6 -8.49 -11.84 -5.88
CA GLN A 6 -8.74 -11.20 -4.57
C GLN A 6 -7.56 -11.27 -3.59
N ALA A 7 -6.63 -12.21 -3.81
CA ALA A 7 -5.45 -12.41 -2.99
C ALA A 7 -4.25 -12.75 -3.88
N MET A 8 -3.10 -12.13 -3.60
CA MET A 8 -1.86 -12.34 -4.33
C MET A 8 -0.71 -12.53 -3.34
N LEU A 9 0.11 -13.55 -3.56
CA LEU A 9 1.36 -13.76 -2.83
C LEU A 9 2.54 -13.36 -3.73
N ILE A 10 3.29 -12.33 -3.33
CA ILE A 10 4.45 -11.84 -4.08
C ILE A 10 5.73 -12.41 -3.45
N VAL A 11 6.39 -13.33 -4.16
CA VAL A 11 7.63 -13.98 -3.71
C VAL A 11 8.80 -13.45 -4.53
N ALA A 12 9.81 -12.90 -3.86
CA ALA A 12 11.07 -12.51 -4.48
C ALA A 12 12.19 -12.41 -3.43
N ASN A 13 13.43 -12.51 -3.90
CA ASN A 13 14.63 -12.33 -3.09
C ASN A 13 14.64 -10.93 -2.42
N ARG A 14 15.46 -10.80 -1.36
CA ARG A 14 15.72 -9.48 -0.77
C ARG A 14 16.38 -8.58 -1.82
N GLY A 15 15.97 -7.31 -1.87
CA GLY A 15 16.48 -6.32 -2.84
C GLY A 15 15.76 -6.27 -4.19
N THR A 16 14.86 -7.20 -4.52
CA THR A 16 14.14 -7.22 -5.83
C THR A 16 13.02 -6.16 -5.93
N GLY A 17 12.74 -5.41 -4.86
CA GLY A 17 11.70 -4.36 -4.90
C GLY A 17 10.25 -4.87 -4.78
N LYS A 18 10.02 -6.09 -4.27
CA LYS A 18 8.67 -6.67 -4.11
C LYS A 18 7.68 -5.79 -3.34
N LEU A 19 8.15 -5.05 -2.33
CA LEU A 19 7.32 -4.11 -1.58
C LEU A 19 6.94 -2.88 -2.43
N GLY A 20 7.88 -2.36 -3.23
CA GLY A 20 7.60 -1.28 -4.16
C GLY A 20 6.62 -1.70 -5.25
N PHE A 21 6.74 -2.93 -5.75
CA PHE A 21 5.75 -3.50 -6.68
C PHE A 21 4.37 -3.62 -6.03
N ALA A 22 4.26 -4.20 -4.83
CA ALA A 22 2.99 -4.31 -4.11
C ALA A 22 2.34 -2.94 -3.84
N SER A 23 3.13 -1.95 -3.42
CA SER A 23 2.68 -0.58 -3.19
C SER A 23 2.15 0.08 -4.46
N ARG A 24 2.85 -0.09 -5.59
CA ARG A 24 2.43 0.47 -6.88
C ARG A 24 1.18 -0.21 -7.43
N LEU A 25 1.06 -1.53 -7.24
CA LEU A 25 -0.15 -2.29 -7.57
C LEU A 25 -1.35 -1.80 -6.74
N ALA A 26 -1.17 -1.56 -5.44
CA ALA A 26 -2.21 -0.98 -4.60
C ALA A 26 -2.61 0.42 -5.10
N GLY A 27 -1.64 1.26 -5.45
CA GLY A 27 -1.90 2.58 -6.04
C GLY A 27 -2.70 2.51 -7.35
N HIS A 28 -2.42 1.52 -8.20
CA HIS A 28 -3.20 1.28 -9.42
C HIS A 28 -4.64 0.86 -9.11
N LEU A 29 -4.85 -0.05 -8.14
CA LEU A 29 -6.17 -0.51 -7.73
C LEU A 29 -7.05 0.59 -7.11
N LEU A 30 -6.42 1.59 -6.49
CA LEU A 30 -7.09 2.72 -5.85
C LEU A 30 -7.22 3.95 -6.76
N CYS A 31 -6.57 3.93 -7.93
CA CYS A 31 -6.58 5.04 -8.85
C CYS A 31 -7.97 5.26 -9.43
N GLU A 32 -8.37 6.52 -9.56
CA GLU A 32 -9.67 6.90 -10.14
C GLU A 32 -9.62 6.96 -11.68
N ALA A 33 -8.42 6.97 -12.27
CA ALA A 33 -8.23 7.01 -13.70
C ALA A 33 -8.34 5.61 -14.30
N ASP A 34 -8.94 5.51 -15.49
CA ASP A 34 -9.12 4.27 -16.26
C ASP A 34 -7.82 3.81 -16.99
N ASP A 35 -6.68 4.44 -16.68
CA ASP A 35 -5.40 4.19 -17.37
C ASP A 35 -4.83 2.82 -16.96
N GLU A 36 -4.55 1.96 -17.95
CA GLU A 36 -4.60 0.49 -17.75
C GLU A 36 -3.38 -0.11 -17.05
N LEU A 37 -2.30 0.63 -16.85
CA LEU A 37 -1.01 0.05 -16.45
C LEU A 37 -0.30 0.76 -15.30
N ARG A 38 -0.69 1.99 -14.95
CA ARG A 38 -0.01 2.79 -13.92
C ARG A 38 -1.02 3.71 -13.20
N PRO A 39 -0.85 3.95 -11.88
CA PRO A 39 -1.59 5.02 -11.22
C PRO A 39 -1.28 6.36 -11.89
N CYS A 40 -2.29 7.20 -12.09
CA CYS A 40 -2.14 8.47 -12.81
C CYS A 40 -1.31 9.53 -12.07
N GLN A 41 -1.15 9.39 -10.75
CA GLN A 41 -0.44 10.33 -9.86
C GLN A 41 -1.10 11.72 -9.70
N ASP A 42 -2.13 12.05 -10.48
CA ASP A 42 -2.79 13.35 -10.44
C ASP A 42 -4.17 13.35 -9.77
N CYS A 43 -4.78 12.17 -9.55
CA CYS A 43 -6.09 12.07 -8.90
C CYS A 43 -6.00 12.18 -7.36
N LYS A 44 -7.15 12.44 -6.72
CA LYS A 44 -7.24 12.57 -5.27
C LYS A 44 -6.79 11.30 -4.56
N SER A 45 -7.21 10.12 -5.01
CA SER A 45 -6.75 8.85 -4.46
C SER A 45 -5.24 8.66 -4.54
N CYS A 46 -4.59 9.02 -5.65
CA CYS A 46 -3.14 8.96 -5.76
C CYS A 46 -2.45 9.89 -4.75
N SER A 47 -2.93 11.14 -4.63
CA SER A 47 -2.42 12.10 -3.65
C SER A 47 -2.55 11.61 -2.20
N MET A 48 -3.71 11.04 -1.84
CA MET A 48 -3.94 10.45 -0.51
C MET A 48 -3.04 9.24 -0.25
N LYS A 49 -2.80 8.40 -1.27
CA LYS A 49 -1.90 7.26 -1.16
C LYS A 49 -0.44 7.71 -0.99
N ASP A 50 0.00 8.72 -1.73
CA ASP A 50 1.39 9.18 -1.65
C ASP A 50 1.69 9.96 -0.36
N SER A 51 0.67 10.62 0.21
CA SER A 51 0.74 11.24 1.54
C SER A 51 0.54 10.26 2.70
N GLY A 52 0.32 8.96 2.46
CA GLY A 52 0.19 7.98 3.54
C GLY A 52 -1.22 7.79 4.12
N HIS A 53 -2.22 8.54 3.67
CA HIS A 53 -3.51 8.69 4.37
C HIS A 53 -4.72 8.11 3.63
N HIS A 54 -4.53 7.32 2.57
CA HIS A 54 -5.65 6.74 1.83
C HIS A 54 -6.50 5.83 2.74
N PRO A 55 -7.82 6.11 2.90
CA PRO A 55 -8.65 5.40 3.86
C PRO A 55 -8.82 3.92 3.53
N ASP A 56 -8.74 3.53 2.26
CA ASP A 56 -8.88 2.14 1.80
C ASP A 56 -7.54 1.39 1.67
N LEU A 57 -6.41 2.06 1.94
CA LEU A 57 -5.10 1.41 1.95
C LEU A 57 -4.75 1.03 3.39
N HIS A 58 -4.52 -0.26 3.61
CA HIS A 58 -4.21 -0.80 4.93
C HIS A 58 -2.89 -1.56 4.87
N LEU A 59 -1.91 -1.13 5.66
CA LEU A 59 -0.62 -1.79 5.77
C LEU A 59 -0.54 -2.55 7.09
N LEU A 60 -0.43 -3.87 7.00
CA LEU A 60 -0.19 -4.75 8.14
C LEU A 60 1.29 -5.15 8.15
N THR A 61 1.97 -4.87 9.24
CA THR A 61 3.38 -5.19 9.45
C THR A 61 3.64 -5.49 10.92
N THR A 62 4.78 -6.07 11.24
CA THR A 62 5.28 -6.16 12.61
C THR A 62 6.01 -4.87 12.99
N GLU A 63 6.07 -4.57 14.29
CA GLU A 63 6.84 -3.44 14.85
C GLU A 63 8.29 -3.47 14.38
N ALA A 64 8.95 -4.63 14.51
CA ALA A 64 10.34 -4.83 14.07
C ALA A 64 10.55 -4.60 12.57
N ALA A 65 9.55 -4.90 11.72
CA ALA A 65 9.64 -4.65 10.29
C ALA A 65 9.37 -3.17 9.94
N ASN A 66 8.54 -2.48 10.73
CA ASN A 66 8.27 -1.05 10.56
C ASN A 66 9.55 -0.22 10.75
N GLU A 67 10.31 -0.51 11.80
CA GLU A 67 11.58 0.16 12.11
C GLU A 67 12.67 -0.11 11.07
N ALA A 68 12.71 -1.32 10.50
CA ALA A 68 13.84 -1.78 9.70
C ALA A 68 13.76 -1.49 8.19
N ALA A 69 12.56 -1.32 7.61
CA ALA A 69 12.45 -1.39 6.14
C ALA A 69 11.33 -0.58 5.48
N VAL A 70 10.43 0.05 6.25
CA VAL A 70 9.15 0.54 5.71
C VAL A 70 9.04 2.06 5.78
N SER A 71 10.17 2.79 5.71
CA SER A 71 10.18 4.26 5.83
C SER A 71 9.28 4.97 4.81
N PHE A 72 9.07 4.43 3.61
CA PHE A 72 8.22 5.04 2.57
C PHE A 72 6.75 4.57 2.58
N LEU A 73 6.36 3.64 3.47
CA LEU A 73 4.95 3.30 3.72
C LEU A 73 4.57 3.50 5.19
N GLY A 74 5.46 4.07 6.02
CA GLY A 74 5.29 4.19 7.46
C GLY A 74 4.02 4.94 7.84
N ASP A 75 3.66 5.96 7.06
CA ASP A 75 2.44 6.74 7.25
C ASP A 75 1.16 5.88 7.13
N HIS A 76 1.20 4.77 6.39
CA HIS A 76 0.07 3.83 6.25
C HIS A 76 -0.09 2.86 7.43
N VAL A 77 0.92 2.74 8.31
CA VAL A 77 0.93 1.75 9.42
C VAL A 77 0.08 2.24 10.60
N HIS A 78 -0.01 3.55 10.80
CA HIS A 78 -0.53 4.15 12.03
C HIS A 78 -2.04 3.98 12.28
N ARG A 79 -2.82 3.48 11.31
CA ARG A 79 -4.28 3.34 11.46
C ARG A 79 -4.71 2.13 12.30
N TYR A 80 -3.87 1.10 12.40
CA TYR A 80 -4.23 -0.19 13.03
C TYR A 80 -3.37 -0.59 14.23
N CYS A 81 -2.26 0.11 14.47
CA CYS A 81 -1.50 0.00 15.72
C CYS A 81 -2.22 0.81 16.81
N ASP A 82 -3.34 0.30 17.30
CA ASP A 82 -4.06 0.89 18.42
C ASP A 82 -3.87 -0.03 19.64
N GLU A 83 -2.93 0.32 20.52
CA GLU A 83 -2.69 -0.35 21.81
C GLU A 83 -3.90 -0.22 22.77
N GLY A 84 -5.00 0.43 22.35
CA GLY A 84 -6.12 0.84 23.22
C GLY A 84 -7.54 0.50 22.78
N ARG A 85 -7.79 -0.29 21.73
CA ARG A 85 -9.17 -0.61 21.31
C ARG A 85 -9.79 -1.77 22.12
N PRO A 86 -10.88 -1.57 22.89
CA PRO A 86 -11.56 -2.70 23.53
C PRO A 86 -12.16 -3.62 22.48
N LYS A 87 -11.99 -4.94 22.70
CA LYS A 87 -12.59 -6.01 21.90
C LYS A 87 -14.11 -5.96 21.93
#